data_AF-A0A9D5Z6J3-F1
#
_entry.id   AF-A0A9D5Z6J3-F1
#
_cell.length_a   1.000
_cell.length_b   1.000
_cell.length_c   1.000
_cell.angle_alpha   90.00
_cell.angle_beta   90.00
_cell.angle_gamma   90.00
#
_symmetry.space_group_name_H-M   'P 1'
#
loop_
_entity.id
_entity.type
_entity.pdbx_description
1 polymer ?
#
loop_
_entity_poly.entity_id
_entity_poly.type
_entity_poly.pdbx_seq_one_letter_code
_entity_poly.pdbx_strand_id
1 'polypeptide(L)'
;MMYATSLNPHVAESFSTLGLSPTSSLSEIKSAFRRRAKLVHPDISRVEGSKQHFQQLNHAYSTVMEWLEQEAASWELSATFLTVAKAHRGSFQSIGEAVRAAAANATILIKPGVYREGIILDKALHLIGDGPPGTIQISSAFHPPVSILAPEVCLEGLSIHGKSNRKRGAQFALVVDNGSATLRKCHIHAEKLSGIVLHGPHSRLHLHESEISHCGQAGIYSYDQANLLVEDCTIRDNGAPGLQLEEFSSATVRRTLIASRQAEAICLKDSSNCLLENSDLVAPAERFYTLSGNSLLSRKGMNTLVPLEK
;
A
#
# COMPACT_ATOMS: atom_id res chain seq x y z
N MET A 1 3.55 -9.18 0.93
CA MET A 1 4.28 -10.32 1.55
C MET A 1 4.04 -11.52 0.65
N MET A 2 5.09 -12.07 0.03
CA MET A 2 5.00 -13.31 -0.74
C MET A 2 5.06 -14.48 0.24
N TYR A 3 4.17 -15.46 0.09
CA TYR A 3 4.15 -16.66 0.93
C TYR A 3 5.45 -17.43 0.81
N ALA A 4 5.84 -18.07 1.91
CA ALA A 4 6.99 -18.94 2.01
C ALA A 4 6.84 -20.21 1.15
N THR A 5 7.02 -20.10 -0.16
CA THR A 5 7.59 -21.19 -0.95
C THR A 5 9.06 -21.29 -0.52
N SER A 6 9.56 -22.49 -0.18
CA SER A 6 10.96 -22.67 0.21
C SER A 6 11.88 -22.09 -0.89
N LEU A 7 12.54 -20.96 -0.59
CA LEU A 7 13.35 -20.23 -1.55
C LEU A 7 14.46 -21.16 -2.06
N ASN A 8 14.64 -21.22 -3.38
CA ASN A 8 15.71 -22.01 -3.97
C ASN A 8 17.06 -21.58 -3.35
N PRO A 9 17.89 -22.50 -2.84
CA PRO A 9 19.17 -22.16 -2.19
C PRO A 9 20.07 -21.25 -3.03
N HIS A 10 20.08 -21.41 -4.35
CA HIS A 10 20.86 -20.57 -5.27
C HIS A 10 20.33 -19.14 -5.38
N VAL A 11 19.01 -18.96 -5.27
CA VAL A 11 18.37 -17.63 -5.23
C VAL A 11 18.65 -16.96 -3.89
N ALA A 12 18.57 -17.70 -2.78
CA ALA A 12 18.91 -17.20 -1.44
C ALA A 12 20.37 -16.71 -1.37
N GLU A 13 21.30 -17.48 -1.93
CA GLU A 13 22.72 -17.11 -2.03
C GLU A 13 22.94 -15.86 -2.91
N SER A 14 22.15 -15.73 -3.99
CA SER A 14 22.19 -14.55 -4.86
C SER A 14 21.70 -13.28 -4.15
N PHE A 15 20.63 -13.36 -3.35
CA PHE A 15 20.19 -12.26 -2.47
C PHE A 15 21.26 -11.90 -1.43
N SER A 16 21.90 -12.89 -0.82
CA SER A 16 23.01 -12.67 0.13
C SER A 16 24.21 -11.97 -0.53
N THR A 17 24.56 -12.37 -1.76
CA THR A 17 25.62 -11.75 -2.58
C THR A 17 25.29 -10.28 -2.88
N LEU A 18 24.01 -9.97 -3.12
CA LEU A 18 23.52 -8.60 -3.27
C LEU A 18 23.35 -7.85 -1.94
N GLY A 19 23.42 -8.55 -0.81
CA GLY A 19 23.33 -8.00 0.56
C GLY A 19 21.92 -7.59 0.92
N LEU A 20 20.97 -8.36 0.41
CA LEU A 20 19.54 -8.10 0.49
C LEU A 20 18.82 -9.27 1.12
N SER A 21 17.64 -9.00 1.65
CA SER A 21 16.70 -10.03 2.07
C SER A 21 15.92 -10.52 0.84
N PRO A 22 15.46 -11.79 0.80
CA PRO A 22 14.49 -12.26 -0.20
C PRO A 22 13.19 -11.44 -0.23
N THR A 23 12.92 -10.64 0.80
CA THR A 23 11.78 -9.72 0.88
C THR A 23 12.07 -8.31 0.35
N SER A 24 13.27 -8.05 -0.17
CA SER A 24 13.67 -6.73 -0.68
C SER A 24 12.91 -6.35 -1.94
N SER A 25 12.58 -5.07 -2.07
CA SER A 25 11.82 -4.56 -3.20
C SER A 25 12.67 -4.50 -4.48
N LEU A 26 12.02 -4.44 -5.65
CA LEU A 26 12.72 -4.33 -6.94
C LEU A 26 13.63 -3.10 -7.02
N SER A 27 13.22 -1.99 -6.41
CA SER A 27 14.02 -0.76 -6.35
C SER A 27 15.25 -0.92 -5.45
N GLU A 28 15.12 -1.62 -4.32
CA GLU A 28 16.23 -1.99 -3.44
C GLU A 28 17.24 -2.91 -4.15
N ILE A 29 16.75 -3.91 -4.89
CA ILE A 29 17.58 -4.85 -5.68
C ILE A 29 18.41 -4.08 -6.72
N LYS A 30 17.76 -3.25 -7.53
CA LYS A 30 18.44 -2.42 -8.54
C LYS A 30 19.43 -1.43 -7.91
N SER A 31 19.06 -0.81 -6.79
CA SER A 31 19.90 0.17 -6.09
C SER A 31 21.13 -0.49 -5.45
N ALA A 32 20.98 -1.64 -4.80
CA ALA A 32 22.08 -2.39 -4.20
C ALA A 32 23.08 -2.88 -5.25
N PHE A 33 22.59 -3.42 -6.37
CA PHE A 33 23.44 -3.81 -7.49
C PHE A 33 24.26 -2.62 -8.01
N ARG A 34 23.62 -1.48 -8.30
CA ARG A 34 24.33 -0.27 -8.77
C ARG A 34 25.38 0.23 -7.79
N ARG A 35 25.08 0.22 -6.48
CA ARG A 35 26.03 0.64 -5.45
C ARG A 35 27.25 -0.29 -5.39
N ARG A 36 27.04 -1.60 -5.39
CA ARG A 36 28.14 -2.58 -5.36
C ARG A 36 28.94 -2.63 -6.65
N ALA A 37 28.28 -2.53 -7.81
CA ALA A 37 28.93 -2.50 -9.12
C ALA A 37 29.98 -1.39 -9.20
N LYS A 38 29.73 -0.21 -8.60
CA LYS A 38 30.70 0.89 -8.52
C LYS A 38 31.95 0.55 -7.69
N LEU A 39 31.84 -0.31 -6.69
CA LEU A 39 32.93 -0.68 -5.79
C LEU A 39 33.82 -1.80 -6.35
N VAL A 40 33.24 -2.69 -7.16
CA VAL A 40 33.95 -3.85 -7.73
C VAL A 40 34.18 -3.75 -9.24
N HIS A 41 33.90 -2.59 -9.86
CA HIS A 41 34.09 -2.40 -11.29
C HIS A 41 35.58 -2.57 -11.66
N PRO A 42 35.92 -3.35 -12.71
CA PRO A 42 37.31 -3.60 -13.10
C PRO A 42 38.14 -2.34 -13.37
N ASP A 43 37.49 -1.29 -13.88
CA ASP A 43 38.16 -0.02 -14.22
C ASP A 43 38.24 0.98 -13.05
N ILE A 44 37.57 0.71 -11.93
CA ILE A 44 37.48 1.64 -10.78
C ILE A 44 38.19 1.03 -9.56
N SER A 45 38.09 -0.29 -9.39
CA SER A 45 38.61 -1.00 -8.24
C SER A 45 39.99 -1.58 -8.52
N ARG A 46 40.96 -1.25 -7.65
CA ARG A 46 42.32 -1.81 -7.70
C ARG A 46 42.47 -3.12 -6.92
N VAL A 47 41.36 -3.70 -6.46
CA VAL A 47 41.35 -4.94 -5.68
C VAL A 47 41.62 -6.13 -6.62
N GLU A 48 42.54 -7.00 -6.23
CA GLU A 48 42.85 -8.22 -6.98
C GLU A 48 41.59 -9.09 -7.12
N GLY A 49 41.32 -9.58 -8.33
CA GLY A 49 40.09 -10.33 -8.61
C GLY A 49 38.81 -9.50 -8.82
N SER A 50 38.89 -8.16 -8.94
CA SER A 50 37.71 -7.29 -9.21
C SER A 50 36.87 -7.75 -10.41
N LYS A 51 37.50 -8.29 -11.46
CA LYS A 51 36.80 -8.88 -12.61
C LYS A 51 35.93 -10.09 -12.23
N GLN A 52 36.44 -10.98 -11.38
CA GLN A 52 35.69 -12.14 -10.89
C GLN A 52 34.56 -11.72 -9.94
N HIS A 53 34.83 -10.78 -9.03
CA HIS A 53 33.80 -10.23 -8.14
C HIS A 53 32.68 -9.51 -8.90
N PHE A 54 33.02 -8.78 -9.97
CA PHE A 54 32.02 -8.14 -10.84
C PHE A 54 31.18 -9.17 -11.61
N GLN A 55 31.81 -10.25 -12.10
CA GLN A 55 31.09 -11.36 -12.74
C GLN A 55 30.13 -12.07 -11.77
N GLN A 56 30.57 -12.35 -10.54
CA GLN A 56 29.72 -12.93 -9.49
C GLN A 56 28.53 -12.01 -9.16
N LEU A 57 28.77 -10.69 -9.05
CA LEU A 57 27.71 -9.72 -8.79
C LEU A 57 26.67 -9.66 -9.92
N ASN A 58 27.11 -9.67 -11.18
CA ASN A 58 26.21 -9.70 -12.35
C ASN A 58 25.42 -11.00 -12.41
N HIS A 59 26.05 -12.13 -12.10
CA HIS A 59 25.38 -13.43 -12.06
C HIS A 59 24.29 -13.44 -10.98
N ALA A 60 24.61 -13.02 -9.75
CA ALA A 60 23.64 -12.92 -8.67
C ALA A 60 22.46 -12.00 -8.99
N TYR A 61 22.71 -10.84 -9.62
CA TYR A 61 21.65 -9.95 -10.07
C TYR A 61 20.76 -10.59 -11.14
N SER A 62 21.35 -11.25 -12.14
CA SER A 62 20.59 -11.90 -13.22
C SER A 62 19.72 -13.04 -12.70
N THR A 63 20.26 -13.88 -11.82
CA THR A 63 19.52 -14.98 -11.18
C THR A 63 18.32 -14.50 -10.38
N VAL A 64 18.46 -13.41 -9.61
CA VAL A 64 17.34 -12.83 -8.85
C VAL A 64 16.29 -12.25 -9.79
N MET A 65 16.69 -11.56 -10.86
CA MET A 65 15.76 -10.97 -11.83
C MET A 65 15.02 -12.04 -12.62
N GLU A 66 15.71 -13.08 -13.09
CA GLU A 66 15.12 -14.23 -13.79
C GLU A 66 14.15 -15.00 -12.88
N TRP A 67 14.49 -15.20 -11.60
CA TRP A 67 13.59 -15.81 -10.63
C TRP A 67 12.34 -14.97 -10.39
N LEU A 68 12.46 -13.65 -10.26
CA LEU A 68 11.30 -12.75 -10.12
C LEU A 68 10.39 -12.79 -11.36
N GLU A 69 10.99 -12.85 -12.56
CA GLU A 69 10.25 -13.00 -13.81
C GLU A 69 9.56 -14.36 -13.92
N GLN A 70 10.23 -15.44 -13.50
CA GLN A 70 9.65 -16.78 -13.47
C GLN A 70 8.56 -16.94 -12.42
N GLU A 71 8.70 -16.35 -11.23
CA GLU A 71 7.62 -16.34 -10.23
C GLU A 71 6.41 -15.57 -10.76
N ALA A 72 6.61 -14.39 -11.33
CA ALA A 72 5.55 -13.60 -11.96
C ALA A 72 4.86 -14.38 -13.09
N ALA A 73 5.63 -15.03 -13.97
CA ALA A 73 5.09 -15.84 -15.06
C ALA A 73 4.39 -17.12 -14.56
N SER A 74 4.88 -17.73 -13.48
CA SER A 74 4.25 -18.91 -12.87
C SER A 74 2.90 -18.58 -12.25
N TRP A 75 2.76 -17.37 -11.66
CA TRP A 75 1.47 -16.84 -11.21
C TRP A 75 0.55 -16.53 -12.38
N GLU A 76 1.05 -15.96 -13.48
CA GLU A 76 0.26 -15.71 -14.69
C GLU A 76 -0.26 -17.00 -15.34
N LEU A 77 0.51 -18.10 -15.30
CA LEU A 77 0.12 -19.40 -15.87
C LEU A 77 -0.83 -20.21 -14.97
N SER A 78 -0.87 -19.91 -13.66
CA SER A 78 -1.70 -20.60 -12.65
C SER A 78 -2.97 -19.80 -12.27
N ALA A 79 -3.00 -18.49 -12.53
CA ALA A 79 -4.09 -17.62 -12.12
C ALA A 79 -5.36 -17.83 -12.98
N THR A 80 -6.47 -18.15 -12.30
CA THR A 80 -7.80 -18.01 -12.91
C THR A 80 -8.13 -16.52 -12.97
N PHE A 81 -8.15 -15.95 -14.19
CA PHE A 81 -8.50 -14.55 -14.42
C PHE A 81 -10.00 -14.39 -14.68
N LEU A 82 -10.67 -13.60 -13.85
CA LEU A 82 -12.02 -13.12 -14.11
C LEU A 82 -11.92 -11.69 -14.65
N THR A 83 -12.60 -11.38 -15.75
CA THR A 83 -12.61 -10.01 -16.30
C THR A 83 -13.94 -9.32 -16.03
N VAL A 84 -13.87 -8.14 -15.43
CA VAL A 84 -15.01 -7.24 -15.21
C VAL A 84 -14.95 -6.10 -16.22
N ALA A 85 -15.99 -5.96 -17.04
CA ALA A 85 -16.12 -4.86 -17.99
C ALA A 85 -17.56 -4.36 -18.06
N LYS A 86 -17.76 -3.07 -17.81
CA LYS A 86 -19.11 -2.47 -17.77
C LYS A 86 -19.73 -2.24 -19.15
N ALA A 87 -18.91 -1.89 -20.14
CA ALA A 87 -19.35 -1.45 -21.48
C ALA A 87 -19.26 -2.53 -22.57
N HIS A 88 -18.61 -3.67 -22.30
CA HIS A 88 -18.39 -4.75 -23.26
C HIS A 88 -18.90 -6.09 -22.70
N ARG A 89 -19.00 -7.14 -23.54
CA ARG A 89 -19.21 -8.52 -23.10
C ARG A 89 -17.98 -9.04 -22.33
N GLY A 90 -17.72 -8.51 -21.13
CA GLY A 90 -16.81 -9.12 -20.17
C GLY A 90 -17.43 -10.36 -19.52
N SER A 91 -16.65 -11.13 -18.76
CA SER A 91 -17.17 -12.25 -17.97
C SER A 91 -18.18 -11.79 -16.92
N PHE A 92 -18.02 -10.58 -16.41
CA PHE A 92 -18.92 -9.93 -15.45
C PHE A 92 -19.11 -8.44 -15.76
N GLN A 93 -20.30 -7.90 -15.46
CA GLN A 93 -20.59 -6.47 -15.61
C GLN A 93 -20.42 -5.69 -14.30
N SER A 94 -20.35 -6.39 -13.16
CA SER A 94 -20.11 -5.82 -11.84
C SER A 94 -18.91 -6.50 -11.16
N ILE A 95 -18.24 -5.76 -10.28
CA ILE A 95 -17.12 -6.28 -9.49
C ILE A 95 -17.65 -7.24 -8.43
N GLY A 96 -18.80 -6.92 -7.81
CA GLY A 96 -19.41 -7.76 -6.79
C GLY A 96 -19.82 -9.14 -7.30
N GLU A 97 -20.30 -9.27 -8.55
CA GLU A 97 -20.55 -10.58 -9.15
C GLU A 97 -19.28 -11.39 -9.34
N ALA A 98 -18.21 -10.77 -9.86
CA ALA A 98 -16.93 -11.44 -10.04
C ALA A 98 -16.35 -11.89 -8.70
N VAL A 99 -16.43 -11.06 -7.66
CA VAL A 99 -15.98 -11.41 -6.29
C VAL A 99 -16.76 -12.60 -5.74
N ARG A 100 -18.08 -12.66 -5.92
CA ARG A 100 -18.89 -13.81 -5.49
C ARG A 100 -18.51 -15.08 -6.24
N ALA A 101 -18.31 -14.99 -7.56
CA ALA A 101 -17.98 -16.13 -8.43
C ALA A 101 -16.53 -16.62 -8.29
N ALA A 102 -15.60 -15.75 -7.89
CA ALA A 102 -14.19 -16.07 -7.76
C ALA A 102 -13.92 -17.10 -6.66
N ALA A 103 -12.98 -18.03 -6.93
CA ALA A 103 -12.34 -18.83 -5.90
C ALA A 103 -11.37 -17.95 -5.08
N ALA A 104 -10.99 -18.40 -3.88
CA ALA A 104 -9.93 -17.74 -3.12
C ALA A 104 -8.62 -17.71 -3.93
N ASN A 105 -7.84 -16.64 -3.75
CA ASN A 105 -6.62 -16.29 -4.48
C ASN A 105 -6.80 -16.05 -6.00
N ALA A 106 -8.03 -15.97 -6.50
CA ALA A 106 -8.27 -15.63 -7.89
C ALA A 106 -7.92 -14.16 -8.19
N THR A 107 -7.57 -13.90 -9.45
CA THR A 107 -7.31 -12.55 -9.94
C THR A 107 -8.51 -12.03 -10.73
N ILE A 108 -8.98 -10.83 -10.39
CA ILE A 108 -10.07 -10.12 -11.05
C ILE A 108 -9.48 -8.89 -11.74
N LEU A 109 -9.48 -8.91 -13.06
CA LEU A 109 -9.06 -7.79 -13.90
C LEU A 109 -10.26 -6.87 -14.15
N ILE A 110 -10.12 -5.60 -13.80
CA ILE A 110 -11.23 -4.62 -13.84
C ILE A 110 -10.91 -3.57 -14.88
N LYS A 111 -11.72 -3.53 -15.96
CA LYS A 111 -11.58 -2.53 -17.02
C LYS A 111 -12.06 -1.14 -16.56
N PRO A 112 -11.72 -0.07 -17.28
CA PRO A 112 -12.15 1.30 -16.96
C PRO A 112 -13.67 1.41 -16.86
N GLY A 113 -14.14 2.13 -15.85
CA GLY A 113 -15.56 2.30 -15.60
C GLY A 113 -15.89 2.82 -14.20
N VAL A 114 -17.12 3.30 -14.05
CA VAL A 114 -17.68 3.71 -12.75
C VAL A 114 -18.58 2.61 -12.21
N TYR A 115 -18.15 1.94 -11.16
CA TYR A 115 -18.81 0.85 -10.47
C TYR A 115 -19.52 1.40 -9.23
N ARG A 116 -20.86 1.37 -9.25
CA ARG A 116 -21.71 1.93 -8.19
C ARG A 116 -22.23 0.82 -7.28
N GLU A 117 -21.34 0.24 -6.52
CA GLU A 117 -21.58 -0.96 -5.72
C GLU A 117 -20.67 -0.98 -4.51
N GLY A 118 -20.90 -1.94 -3.62
CA GLY A 118 -20.06 -2.20 -2.46
C GLY A 118 -19.65 -3.63 -2.47
N ILE A 119 -18.38 -3.82 -2.20
CA ILE A 119 -17.71 -5.07 -2.39
C ILE A 119 -17.22 -5.51 -1.03
N ILE A 120 -17.64 -6.71 -0.63
CA ILE A 120 -17.15 -7.37 0.57
C ILE A 120 -16.14 -8.40 0.09
N LEU A 121 -14.91 -8.28 0.56
CA LEU A 121 -13.81 -9.19 0.28
C LEU A 121 -13.63 -10.11 1.51
N ASP A 122 -14.38 -11.21 1.49
CA ASP A 122 -14.48 -12.24 2.53
C ASP A 122 -13.58 -13.46 2.25
N LYS A 123 -12.81 -13.41 1.15
CA LYS A 123 -11.75 -14.35 0.79
C LYS A 123 -10.59 -13.59 0.16
N ALA A 124 -9.39 -14.17 0.23
CA ALA A 124 -8.20 -13.61 -0.41
C ALA A 124 -8.45 -13.47 -1.91
N LEU A 125 -8.25 -12.28 -2.47
CA LEU A 125 -8.49 -11.96 -3.88
C LEU A 125 -7.54 -10.86 -4.35
N HIS A 126 -7.19 -10.91 -5.63
CA HIS A 126 -6.36 -9.89 -6.27
C HIS A 126 -7.21 -9.10 -7.26
N LEU A 127 -7.51 -7.84 -6.97
CA LEU A 127 -8.28 -6.97 -7.84
C LEU A 127 -7.32 -5.98 -8.51
N ILE A 128 -7.23 -6.05 -9.84
CA ILE A 128 -6.29 -5.27 -10.64
C ILE A 128 -7.06 -4.38 -11.61
N GLY A 129 -6.91 -3.07 -11.47
CA GLY A 129 -7.40 -2.09 -12.44
C GLY A 129 -6.55 -2.13 -13.72
N ASP A 130 -7.20 -2.43 -14.84
CA ASP A 130 -6.59 -2.45 -16.16
C ASP A 130 -6.95 -1.19 -16.93
N GLY A 131 -6.26 -0.11 -16.60
CA GLY A 131 -6.45 1.17 -17.25
C GLY A 131 -5.61 2.27 -16.63
N PRO A 132 -5.68 3.49 -17.20
CA PRO A 132 -5.00 4.64 -16.62
C PRO A 132 -5.47 4.93 -15.18
N PRO A 133 -4.62 5.51 -14.33
CA PRO A 133 -5.00 5.92 -12.98
C PRO A 133 -6.28 6.77 -12.96
N GLY A 134 -7.15 6.55 -11.98
CA GLY A 134 -8.41 7.30 -11.87
C GLY A 134 -9.58 6.76 -12.69
N THR A 135 -9.35 5.86 -13.66
CA THR A 135 -10.38 5.44 -14.62
C THR A 135 -11.26 4.28 -14.14
N ILE A 136 -10.80 3.50 -13.15
CA ILE A 136 -11.58 2.46 -12.47
C ILE A 136 -12.07 3.03 -11.14
N GLN A 137 -13.33 3.45 -11.08
CA GLN A 137 -13.91 4.11 -9.91
C GLN A 137 -14.94 3.23 -9.23
N ILE A 138 -14.69 2.86 -7.98
CA ILE A 138 -15.62 2.13 -7.12
C ILE A 138 -16.25 3.14 -6.15
N SER A 139 -17.57 3.25 -6.15
CA SER A 139 -18.28 4.17 -5.25
C SER A 139 -19.58 3.58 -4.76
N SER A 140 -19.96 3.90 -3.52
CA SER A 140 -21.25 3.52 -2.96
C SER A 140 -21.80 4.63 -2.08
N ALA A 141 -23.13 4.74 -2.08
CA ALA A 141 -23.90 5.69 -1.28
C ALA A 141 -24.66 4.99 -0.13
N PHE A 142 -24.50 3.67 0.03
CA PHE A 142 -25.30 2.84 0.95
C PHE A 142 -24.47 2.09 1.99
N HIS A 143 -23.23 1.74 1.65
CA HIS A 143 -22.25 1.02 2.46
C HIS A 143 -20.86 1.48 2.00
N PRO A 144 -19.78 1.17 2.71
CA PRO A 144 -18.44 1.36 2.19
C PRO A 144 -18.31 0.73 0.78
N PRO A 145 -17.67 1.42 -0.19
CA PRO A 145 -17.40 0.87 -1.50
C PRO A 145 -16.58 -0.44 -1.44
N VAL A 146 -15.64 -0.53 -0.50
CA VAL A 146 -14.83 -1.74 -0.31
C VAL A 146 -14.70 -2.03 1.19
N SER A 147 -15.07 -3.24 1.59
CA SER A 147 -14.89 -3.78 2.93
C SER A 147 -14.05 -5.06 2.85
N ILE A 148 -12.92 -5.08 3.55
CA ILE A 148 -11.98 -6.20 3.59
C ILE A 148 -12.14 -6.92 4.93
N LEU A 149 -12.57 -8.17 4.86
CA LEU A 149 -12.76 -9.06 6.02
C LEU A 149 -11.81 -10.27 5.98
N ALA A 150 -11.23 -10.56 4.81
CA ALA A 150 -10.27 -11.63 4.62
C ALA A 150 -8.82 -11.17 4.76
N PRO A 151 -7.90 -12.10 5.08
CA PRO A 151 -6.49 -11.85 4.91
C PRO A 151 -6.09 -11.82 3.42
N GLU A 152 -4.96 -11.19 3.16
CA GLU A 152 -4.18 -11.34 1.92
C GLU A 152 -4.92 -10.87 0.66
N VAL A 153 -5.73 -9.82 0.81
CA VAL A 153 -6.33 -9.11 -0.32
C VAL A 153 -5.30 -8.19 -0.98
N CYS A 154 -5.27 -8.18 -2.31
CA CYS A 154 -4.45 -7.24 -3.09
C CYS A 154 -5.36 -6.35 -3.94
N LEU A 155 -5.20 -5.03 -3.82
CA LEU A 155 -5.88 -4.04 -4.65
C LEU A 155 -4.83 -3.21 -5.41
N GLU A 156 -4.89 -3.17 -6.73
CA GLU A 156 -3.97 -2.38 -7.55
C GLU A 156 -4.71 -1.52 -8.57
N GLY A 157 -4.33 -0.24 -8.69
CA GLY A 157 -4.80 0.63 -9.77
C GLY A 157 -6.28 1.04 -9.65
N LEU A 158 -6.84 1.05 -8.44
CA LEU A 158 -8.26 1.33 -8.19
C LEU A 158 -8.46 2.73 -7.58
N SER A 159 -9.55 3.38 -7.96
CA SER A 159 -10.01 4.61 -7.30
C SER A 159 -11.26 4.31 -6.48
N ILE A 160 -11.22 4.61 -5.18
CA ILE A 160 -12.26 4.24 -4.22
C ILE A 160 -12.85 5.50 -3.61
N HIS A 161 -14.17 5.66 -3.75
CA HIS A 161 -14.88 6.88 -3.36
C HIS A 161 -16.03 6.60 -2.38
N GLY A 162 -15.84 6.99 -1.11
CA GLY A 162 -16.91 7.03 -0.11
C GLY A 162 -17.84 8.22 -0.32
N LYS A 163 -19.11 7.97 -0.70
CA LYS A 163 -20.10 9.03 -0.97
C LYS A 163 -21.02 9.31 0.21
N SER A 164 -21.58 10.51 0.25
CA SER A 164 -22.63 10.87 1.18
C SER A 164 -24.03 10.74 0.58
N ASN A 165 -24.96 10.20 1.35
CA ASN A 165 -26.37 10.13 1.01
C ASN A 165 -27.22 10.72 2.13
N ARG A 166 -28.17 11.59 1.78
CA ARG A 166 -29.09 12.23 2.75
C ARG A 166 -29.85 11.21 3.62
N LYS A 167 -30.19 10.04 3.09
CA LYS A 167 -30.98 9.02 3.80
C LYS A 167 -30.15 7.99 4.57
N ARG A 168 -28.87 7.83 4.22
CA ARG A 168 -28.03 6.71 4.70
C ARG A 168 -26.74 7.17 5.38
N GLY A 169 -26.52 8.47 5.47
CA GLY A 169 -25.30 9.03 6.01
C GLY A 169 -24.15 8.99 5.01
N ALA A 170 -22.96 9.27 5.49
CA ALA A 170 -21.74 9.23 4.71
C ALA A 170 -21.05 7.87 4.85
N GLN A 171 -20.23 7.54 3.85
CA GLN A 171 -19.50 6.28 3.79
C GLN A 171 -18.00 6.53 3.85
N PHE A 172 -17.29 5.67 4.58
CA PHE A 172 -15.84 5.50 4.39
C PHE A 172 -15.58 4.97 2.99
N ALA A 173 -14.41 5.21 2.42
CA ALA A 173 -14.07 4.67 1.10
C ALA A 173 -13.64 3.20 1.20
N LEU A 174 -12.79 2.89 2.19
CA LEU A 174 -12.24 1.56 2.43
C LEU A 174 -12.33 1.23 3.92
N VAL A 175 -12.82 0.04 4.25
CA VAL A 175 -12.81 -0.50 5.62
C VAL A 175 -12.03 -1.81 5.63
N VAL A 176 -11.11 -1.96 6.57
CA VAL A 176 -10.44 -3.22 6.91
C VAL A 176 -10.88 -3.60 8.32
N ASP A 177 -11.60 -4.70 8.45
CA ASP A 177 -12.12 -5.16 9.74
C ASP A 177 -11.68 -6.61 9.97
N ASN A 178 -10.71 -6.79 10.86
CA ASN A 178 -9.99 -8.04 11.12
C ASN A 178 -9.40 -8.75 9.88
N GLY A 179 -9.25 -8.02 8.76
CA GLY A 179 -8.66 -8.51 7.51
C GLY A 179 -7.25 -7.98 7.24
N SER A 180 -6.64 -8.40 6.14
CA SER A 180 -5.36 -7.82 5.72
C SER A 180 -5.29 -7.54 4.23
N ALA A 181 -4.66 -6.42 3.86
CA ALA A 181 -4.54 -6.05 2.47
C ALA A 181 -3.25 -5.31 2.10
N THR A 182 -2.88 -5.43 0.83
CA THR A 182 -1.88 -4.58 0.16
C THR A 182 -2.57 -3.74 -0.90
N LEU A 183 -2.38 -2.43 -0.86
CA LEU A 183 -2.89 -1.49 -1.83
C LEU A 183 -1.74 -0.84 -2.58
N ARG A 184 -1.82 -0.87 -3.92
CA ARG A 184 -0.80 -0.30 -4.81
C ARG A 184 -1.44 0.63 -5.83
N LYS A 185 -0.87 1.83 -6.04
CA LYS A 185 -1.35 2.76 -7.08
C LYS A 185 -2.84 3.06 -6.96
N CYS A 186 -3.34 3.15 -5.73
CA CYS A 186 -4.75 3.41 -5.46
C CYS A 186 -4.97 4.89 -5.14
N HIS A 187 -6.13 5.41 -5.51
CA HIS A 187 -6.58 6.76 -5.13
C HIS A 187 -7.82 6.64 -4.26
N ILE A 188 -7.77 7.22 -3.06
CA ILE A 188 -8.80 7.01 -2.04
C ILE A 188 -9.30 8.36 -1.55
N HIS A 189 -10.63 8.53 -1.55
CA HIS A 189 -11.26 9.76 -1.09
C HIS A 189 -12.66 9.50 -0.53
N ALA A 190 -13.11 10.32 0.43
CA ALA A 190 -14.41 10.17 1.07
C ALA A 190 -15.05 11.54 1.39
N GLU A 191 -16.26 11.81 0.90
CA GLU A 191 -16.84 13.17 0.93
C GLU A 191 -16.99 13.77 2.33
N LYS A 192 -17.32 12.96 3.34
CA LYS A 192 -17.58 13.45 4.71
C LYS A 192 -16.95 12.64 5.84
N LEU A 193 -16.48 11.43 5.57
CA LEU A 193 -15.85 10.55 6.57
C LEU A 193 -14.36 10.35 6.24
N SER A 194 -13.71 9.47 6.99
CA SER A 194 -12.34 9.08 6.72
C SER A 194 -12.21 8.29 5.41
N GLY A 195 -11.05 8.41 4.76
CA GLY A 195 -10.77 7.66 3.53
C GLY A 195 -10.69 6.16 3.81
N ILE A 196 -9.76 5.80 4.69
CA ILE A 196 -9.52 4.41 5.10
C ILE A 196 -9.79 4.27 6.60
N VAL A 197 -10.46 3.18 6.98
CA VAL A 197 -10.62 2.76 8.37
C VAL A 197 -10.04 1.36 8.57
N LEU A 198 -9.24 1.18 9.63
CA LEU A 198 -8.80 -0.12 10.11
C LEU A 198 -9.34 -0.34 11.52
N HIS A 199 -9.87 -1.53 11.77
CA HIS A 199 -10.45 -1.91 13.06
C HIS A 199 -10.11 -3.37 13.41
N GLY A 200 -9.63 -3.60 14.63
CA GLY A 200 -9.43 -4.93 15.18
C GLY A 200 -7.98 -5.41 15.15
N PRO A 201 -7.60 -6.33 16.07
CA PRO A 201 -6.21 -6.75 16.29
C PRO A 201 -5.59 -7.50 15.11
N HIS A 202 -6.42 -8.00 14.20
CA HIS A 202 -5.98 -8.68 12.99
C HIS A 202 -5.94 -7.77 11.76
N SER A 203 -6.39 -6.51 11.89
CA SER A 203 -6.39 -5.56 10.79
C SER A 203 -4.98 -5.11 10.43
N ARG A 204 -4.57 -5.41 9.20
CA ARG A 204 -3.26 -5.04 8.65
C ARG A 204 -3.41 -4.42 7.28
N LEU A 205 -2.77 -3.28 7.06
CA LEU A 205 -2.78 -2.63 5.75
C LEU A 205 -1.38 -2.21 5.34
N HIS A 206 -0.98 -2.57 4.13
CA HIS A 206 0.20 -2.04 3.46
C HIS A 206 -0.24 -1.14 2.30
N LEU A 207 0.04 0.15 2.41
CA LEU A 207 -0.15 1.13 1.34
C LEU A 207 1.18 1.39 0.64
N HIS A 208 1.18 1.33 -0.68
CA HIS A 208 2.36 1.58 -1.50
C HIS A 208 1.99 2.40 -2.76
N GLU A 209 2.76 3.42 -3.09
CA GLU A 209 2.53 4.26 -4.30
C GLU A 209 1.08 4.78 -4.41
N SER A 210 0.44 5.09 -3.29
CA SER A 210 -1.00 5.41 -3.24
C SER A 210 -1.26 6.83 -2.72
N GLU A 211 -2.43 7.36 -3.07
CA GLU A 211 -2.85 8.69 -2.68
C GLU A 211 -4.16 8.65 -1.89
N ILE A 212 -4.16 9.30 -0.73
CA ILE A 212 -5.34 9.49 0.11
C ILE A 212 -5.60 10.98 0.22
N SER A 213 -6.71 11.43 -0.33
CA SER A 213 -7.01 12.87 -0.34
C SER A 213 -8.48 13.22 -0.34
N HIS A 214 -8.78 14.48 -0.03
CA HIS A 214 -10.14 15.02 -0.08
C HIS A 214 -11.13 14.23 0.80
N CYS A 215 -10.65 13.72 1.94
CA CYS A 215 -11.49 13.05 2.93
C CYS A 215 -12.09 14.07 3.90
N GLY A 216 -13.38 13.96 4.22
CA GLY A 216 -14.05 14.89 5.13
C GLY A 216 -13.58 14.78 6.59
N GLN A 217 -13.00 13.64 6.98
CA GLN A 217 -12.33 13.44 8.27
C GLN A 217 -10.85 13.08 8.05
N ALA A 218 -10.36 12.03 8.70
CA ALA A 218 -8.97 11.63 8.59
C ALA A 218 -8.67 11.02 7.22
N GLY A 219 -7.42 11.11 6.76
CA GLY A 219 -7.01 10.31 5.60
C GLY A 219 -7.13 8.82 5.93
N ILE A 220 -6.46 8.41 7.00
CA ILE A 220 -6.48 7.06 7.55
C ILE A 220 -6.80 7.12 9.03
N TYR A 221 -7.77 6.32 9.46
CA TYR A 221 -8.13 6.15 10.87
C TYR A 221 -7.98 4.68 11.27
N SER A 222 -7.17 4.42 12.29
CA SER A 222 -6.87 3.06 12.77
C SER A 222 -7.11 2.98 14.27
N TYR A 223 -7.86 1.99 14.72
CA TYR A 223 -8.15 1.75 16.14
C TYR A 223 -8.30 0.25 16.43
N ASP A 224 -8.40 -0.11 17.70
CA ASP A 224 -8.39 -1.48 18.22
C ASP A 224 -7.21 -2.34 17.71
N GLN A 225 -5.98 -1.98 18.10
CA GLN A 225 -4.74 -2.75 17.85
C GLN A 225 -4.37 -2.98 16.37
N ALA A 226 -4.95 -2.23 15.45
CA ALA A 226 -4.66 -2.35 14.03
C ALA A 226 -3.22 -1.91 13.65
N ASN A 227 -2.67 -2.49 12.59
CA ASN A 227 -1.30 -2.26 12.13
C ASN A 227 -1.24 -1.74 10.69
N LEU A 228 -0.47 -0.67 10.49
CA LEU A 228 -0.35 0.03 9.22
C LEU A 228 1.11 0.14 8.77
N LEU A 229 1.36 -0.15 7.49
CA LEU A 229 2.60 0.19 6.79
C LEU A 229 2.25 1.11 5.63
N VAL A 230 2.77 2.33 5.63
CA VAL A 230 2.57 3.31 4.56
C VAL A 230 3.91 3.62 3.92
N GLU A 231 4.06 3.34 2.63
CA GLU A 231 5.30 3.55 1.90
C GLU A 231 5.06 4.28 0.59
N ASP A 232 5.90 5.27 0.26
CA ASP A 232 5.88 5.94 -1.04
C ASP A 232 4.49 6.52 -1.39
N CYS A 233 3.76 7.00 -0.37
CA CYS A 233 2.39 7.50 -0.49
C CYS A 233 2.32 9.02 -0.35
N THR A 234 1.16 9.57 -0.69
CA THR A 234 0.79 10.96 -0.39
C THR A 234 -0.55 11.00 0.33
N ILE A 235 -0.59 11.60 1.51
CA ILE A 235 -1.81 11.80 2.30
C ILE A 235 -2.02 13.31 2.44
N ARG A 236 -3.05 13.88 1.81
CA ARG A 236 -3.21 15.34 1.76
C ARG A 236 -4.66 15.79 1.70
N ASP A 237 -4.91 17.07 1.99
CA ASP A 237 -6.21 17.71 1.71
C ASP A 237 -7.40 17.04 2.40
N ASN A 238 -7.17 16.55 3.62
CA ASN A 238 -8.21 15.92 4.46
C ASN A 238 -8.71 16.92 5.52
N GLY A 239 -9.96 16.75 5.95
CA GLY A 239 -10.64 17.64 6.91
C GLY A 239 -10.23 17.42 8.37
N ALA A 240 -9.59 16.30 8.67
CA ALA A 240 -8.99 15.97 9.95
C ALA A 240 -7.55 15.45 9.73
N PRO A 241 -6.87 14.88 10.75
CA PRO A 241 -5.50 14.43 10.58
C PRO A 241 -5.28 13.49 9.40
N GLY A 242 -4.15 13.64 8.70
CA GLY A 242 -3.80 12.73 7.60
C GLY A 242 -3.74 11.28 8.07
N LEU A 243 -3.13 11.06 9.23
CA LEU A 243 -3.07 9.76 9.91
C LEU A 243 -3.53 9.89 11.36
N GLN A 244 -4.54 9.12 11.75
CA GLN A 244 -5.03 9.04 13.12
C GLN A 244 -4.95 7.59 13.63
N LEU A 245 -4.26 7.38 14.74
CA LEU A 245 -4.13 6.09 15.41
C LEU A 245 -4.67 6.19 16.84
N GLU A 246 -5.46 5.19 17.24
CA GLU A 246 -6.04 5.06 18.58
C GLU A 246 -5.93 3.61 19.06
N GLU A 247 -6.20 3.38 20.35
CA GLU A 247 -6.34 2.07 21.00
C GLU A 247 -5.22 1.08 20.64
N PHE A 248 -3.98 1.41 21.02
CA PHE A 248 -2.79 0.56 20.78
C PHE A 248 -2.47 0.26 19.30
N SER A 249 -3.10 0.96 18.35
CA SER A 249 -2.77 0.84 16.93
C SER A 249 -1.35 1.31 16.64
N SER A 250 -0.74 0.74 15.61
CA SER A 250 0.64 1.05 15.23
C SER A 250 0.80 1.34 13.74
N ALA A 251 1.68 2.28 13.41
CA ALA A 251 2.04 2.57 12.02
C ALA A 251 3.55 2.68 11.81
N THR A 252 4.01 2.23 10.65
CA THR A 252 5.31 2.61 10.09
C THR A 252 5.06 3.38 8.80
N VAL A 253 5.57 4.61 8.72
CA VAL A 253 5.40 5.50 7.58
C VAL A 253 6.77 5.78 6.98
N ARG A 254 6.96 5.46 5.71
CA ARG A 254 8.25 5.58 5.01
C ARG A 254 8.12 6.33 3.71
N ARG A 255 9.07 7.23 3.41
CA ARG A 255 9.15 7.93 2.10
C ARG A 255 7.81 8.53 1.68
N THR A 256 7.06 9.07 2.65
CA THR A 256 5.67 9.48 2.46
C THR A 256 5.51 10.95 2.82
N LEU A 257 4.68 11.65 2.06
CA LEU A 257 4.24 13.01 2.36
C LEU A 257 2.89 12.97 3.09
N ILE A 258 2.81 13.56 4.28
CA ILE A 258 1.55 13.80 4.98
C ILE A 258 1.35 15.31 5.13
N ALA A 259 0.39 15.86 4.38
CA ALA A 259 0.08 17.28 4.35
C ALA A 259 -1.32 17.57 4.91
N SER A 260 -1.43 18.50 5.85
CA SER A 260 -2.70 18.95 6.42
C SER A 260 -2.77 20.47 6.45
N ARG A 261 -3.90 21.04 6.02
CA ARG A 261 -4.10 22.51 5.98
C ARG A 261 -4.88 23.05 7.18
N GLN A 262 -5.69 22.21 7.81
CA GLN A 262 -6.66 22.64 8.82
C GLN A 262 -6.46 21.93 10.17
N ALA A 263 -5.92 20.73 10.14
CA ALA A 263 -5.73 19.86 11.31
C ALA A 263 -4.25 19.49 11.46
N GLU A 264 -3.97 18.53 12.34
CA GLU A 264 -2.64 17.94 12.46
C GLU A 264 -2.27 17.08 11.26
N ALA A 265 -0.98 16.82 11.01
CA ALA A 265 -0.62 15.78 10.05
C ALA A 265 -0.83 14.38 10.64
N ILE A 266 -0.43 14.18 11.91
CA ILE A 266 -0.57 12.90 12.62
C ILE A 266 -1.23 13.10 13.99
N CYS A 267 -2.20 12.26 14.35
CA CYS A 267 -2.79 12.24 15.69
C CYS A 267 -2.67 10.84 16.30
N LEU A 268 -2.00 10.72 17.45
CA LEU A 268 -1.82 9.46 18.17
C LEU A 268 -2.48 9.54 19.55
N LYS A 269 -3.43 8.64 19.83
CA LYS A 269 -4.09 8.52 21.15
C LYS A 269 -4.01 7.10 21.69
N ASP A 270 -4.33 6.95 22.97
CA ASP A 270 -4.58 5.67 23.63
C ASP A 270 -3.48 4.62 23.42
N SER A 271 -2.23 5.05 23.67
CA SER A 271 -1.02 4.22 23.59
C SER A 271 -0.71 3.70 22.18
N SER A 272 -1.09 4.46 21.15
CA SER A 272 -0.73 4.18 19.77
C SER A 272 0.68 4.63 19.42
N ASN A 273 1.29 3.97 18.45
CA ASN A 273 2.70 4.18 18.12
C ASN A 273 2.89 4.41 16.62
N CYS A 274 3.71 5.40 16.25
CA CYS A 274 4.05 5.63 14.84
C CYS A 274 5.55 5.85 14.67
N LEU A 275 6.15 5.13 13.73
CA LEU A 275 7.53 5.31 13.29
C LEU A 275 7.53 6.02 11.93
N LEU A 276 8.06 7.24 11.89
CA LEU A 276 8.36 7.96 10.65
C LEU A 276 9.79 7.67 10.20
N GLU A 277 9.94 7.21 8.95
CA GLU A 277 11.24 7.02 8.33
C GLU A 277 11.32 7.77 6.99
N ASN A 278 12.26 8.71 6.87
CA ASN A 278 12.47 9.48 5.64
C ASN A 278 11.17 10.11 5.06
N SER A 279 10.32 10.68 5.91
CA SER A 279 8.98 11.16 5.55
C SER A 279 8.78 12.63 5.91
N ASP A 280 7.90 13.30 5.18
CA ASP A 280 7.70 14.74 5.26
C ASP A 280 6.31 15.05 5.81
N LEU A 281 6.26 15.91 6.84
CA LEU A 281 5.00 16.43 7.38
C LEU A 281 4.87 17.90 6.99
N VAL A 282 3.77 18.25 6.34
CA VAL A 282 3.43 19.64 6.00
C VAL A 282 2.18 20.01 6.76
N ALA A 283 2.28 20.94 7.72
CA ALA A 283 1.14 21.33 8.56
C ALA A 283 1.33 22.76 9.09
N PRO A 284 0.31 23.42 9.66
CA PRO A 284 0.53 24.63 10.44
C PRO A 284 1.60 24.39 11.52
N ALA A 285 2.47 25.37 11.79
CA ALA A 285 3.72 25.21 12.55
C ALA A 285 3.58 24.56 13.96
N GLU A 286 2.38 24.60 14.55
CA GLU A 286 2.07 24.03 15.88
C GLU A 286 1.26 22.72 15.79
N ARG A 287 1.02 22.20 14.59
CA ARG A 287 0.09 21.10 14.29
C ARG A 287 0.74 20.02 13.43
N PHE A 288 2.03 19.75 13.57
CA PHE A 288 2.61 18.58 12.87
C PHE A 288 2.03 17.28 13.42
N TYR A 289 1.93 17.16 14.74
CA TYR A 289 1.34 16.00 15.37
C TYR A 289 0.79 16.30 16.77
N THR A 290 -0.21 15.52 17.19
CA THR A 290 -0.77 15.51 18.55
C THR A 290 -0.58 14.12 19.16
N LEU A 291 -0.15 14.07 20.42
CA LEU A 291 0.05 12.84 21.21
C LEU A 291 -0.79 12.91 22.48
N SER A 292 -1.57 11.87 22.78
CA SER A 292 -2.25 11.71 24.07
C SER A 292 -2.13 10.29 24.60
N GLY A 293 -2.33 10.12 25.92
CA GLY A 293 -2.03 8.84 26.59
C GLY A 293 -0.54 8.50 26.55
N ASN A 294 -0.21 7.21 26.48
CA ASN A 294 1.18 6.73 26.38
C ASN A 294 1.65 6.61 24.91
N SER A 295 1.12 7.44 24.01
CA SER A 295 1.39 7.32 22.58
C SER A 295 2.78 7.84 22.21
N LEU A 296 3.42 7.20 21.23
CA LEU A 296 4.80 7.51 20.83
C LEU A 296 4.93 7.74 19.32
N LEU A 297 5.48 8.90 18.95
CA LEU A 297 5.97 9.16 17.59
C LEU A 297 7.50 9.08 17.59
N SER A 298 8.04 8.06 16.93
CA SER A 298 9.48 7.90 16.69
C SER A 298 9.85 8.37 15.29
N ARG A 299 11.07 8.88 15.12
CA ARG A 299 11.61 9.35 13.85
C ARG A 299 12.95 8.71 13.56
N LYS A 300 13.17 8.27 12.32
CA LYS A 300 14.43 7.70 11.84
C LYS A 300 14.77 8.26 10.46
N GLY A 301 16.05 8.50 10.20
CA GLY A 301 16.48 9.09 8.93
C GLY A 301 16.01 10.54 8.77
N MET A 302 15.95 11.01 7.52
CA MET A 302 15.72 12.41 7.20
C MET A 302 14.21 12.71 7.10
N ASN A 303 13.64 13.24 8.19
CA ASN A 303 12.23 13.63 8.21
C ASN A 303 12.13 15.15 8.21
N THR A 304 11.34 15.73 7.31
CA THR A 304 11.14 17.19 7.28
C THR A 304 9.80 17.57 7.90
N LEU A 305 9.79 18.66 8.66
CA LEU A 305 8.59 19.29 9.20
C LEU A 305 8.50 20.67 8.56
N VAL A 306 7.61 20.81 7.57
CA VAL A 306 7.45 22.04 6.78
C VAL A 306 6.23 22.79 7.27
N PRO A 307 6.40 23.95 7.93
CA PRO A 307 5.27 24.76 8.35
C PRO A 307 4.57 25.35 7.12
N LEU A 308 3.24 25.32 7.09
CA LEU A 308 2.48 26.11 6.12
C LEU A 308 2.61 27.60 6.47
N GLU A 309 3.07 28.41 5.50
CA GLU A 309 3.03 29.87 5.61
C GLU A 309 1.57 30.35 5.70
N LYS A 310 1.34 31.37 6.52
CA LYS A 310 -0.01 31.89 6.87
C LYS A 310 -0.74 32.49 5.67
#